data_AF-A0A1B2M025-F1
#
_entry.id   AF-A0A1B2M025-F1
#
_cell.length_a   1.000
_cell.length_b   1.000
_cell.length_c   1.000
_cell.angle_alpha   90.00
_cell.angle_beta   90.00
_cell.angle_gamma   90.00
#
_symmetry.space_group_name_H-M   'P 1'
#
loop_
_entity.id
_entity.type
_entity.pdbx_description
1 polymer ?
#
loop_
_entity_poly.entity_id
_entity_poly.type
_entity_poly.pdbx_seq_one_letter_code
_entity_poly.pdbx_strand_id
1 'polypeptide(L)'
;MGIQMHTNKKHWYLVYATYEDARNSSKHMAEGTFSLSSTNINKSMLAIIRTDLIKRVLEQNTDLEIENFKLHALSYLGEMTEQAFNA
;
A
#
# COMPACT_ATOMS: atom_id res chain seq x y z
N MET A 1 26.49 -27.64 -11.16
CA MET A 1 26.13 -26.76 -10.03
C MET A 1 24.91 -25.96 -10.47
N GLY A 2 23.72 -26.31 -10.00
CA GLY A 2 22.50 -25.57 -10.35
C GLY A 2 22.48 -24.25 -9.58
N ILE A 3 22.44 -23.13 -10.30
CA ILE A 3 22.22 -21.82 -9.70
C ILE A 3 20.78 -21.85 -9.16
N GLN A 4 20.63 -21.91 -7.84
CA GLN A 4 19.34 -21.66 -7.19
C GLN A 4 18.97 -20.22 -7.51
N MET A 5 18.10 -20.02 -8.51
CA MET A 5 17.41 -18.74 -8.68
C MET A 5 16.53 -18.58 -7.44
N HIS A 6 17.03 -17.86 -6.43
CA HIS A 6 16.18 -17.29 -5.41
C HIS A 6 15.19 -16.37 -6.13
N THR A 7 14.04 -16.92 -6.50
CA THR A 7 12.93 -16.10 -6.96
C THR A 7 12.57 -15.22 -5.77
N ASN A 8 12.95 -13.95 -5.83
CA ASN A 8 12.66 -12.93 -4.81
C ASN A 8 11.16 -12.66 -4.82
N LYS A 9 10.38 -13.66 -4.44
CA LYS A 9 8.93 -13.59 -4.30
C LYS A 9 8.61 -12.70 -3.11
N LYS A 10 7.51 -11.97 -3.24
CA LYS A 10 6.96 -11.12 -2.19
C LYS A 10 5.47 -11.45 -2.05
N HIS A 11 4.91 -11.13 -0.89
CA HIS A 11 3.48 -11.20 -0.64
C HIS A 11 2.84 -9.88 -1.07
N TRP A 12 1.91 -9.96 -2.03
CA TRP A 12 1.27 -8.79 -2.63
C TRP A 12 -0.08 -8.52 -2.02
N TYR A 13 -0.40 -7.24 -1.82
CA TYR A 13 -1.64 -6.81 -1.20
C TYR A 13 -2.21 -5.60 -1.93
N LEU A 14 -3.54 -5.56 -2.01
CA LEU A 14 -4.30 -4.37 -2.39
C LEU A 14 -4.84 -3.70 -1.13
N VAL A 15 -4.61 -2.40 -1.00
CA VAL A 15 -5.01 -1.62 0.16
C VAL A 15 -6.10 -0.65 -0.23
N TYR A 16 -7.11 -0.50 0.64
CA TYR A 16 -8.16 0.49 0.52
C TYR A 16 -8.23 1.35 1.77
N ALA A 17 -8.24 2.66 1.59
CA ALA A 17 -8.34 3.66 2.63
C ALA A 17 -9.27 4.80 2.21
N THR A 18 -9.72 5.59 3.18
CA THR A 18 -10.35 6.88 2.95
C THR A 18 -9.61 7.96 3.70
N TYR A 19 -9.70 9.18 3.22
CA TYR A 19 -9.21 10.36 3.92
C TYR A 19 -10.13 11.56 3.66
N GLU A 20 -9.96 12.62 4.44
CA GLU A 20 -10.64 13.89 4.25
C GLU A 20 -9.63 14.96 3.83
N ASP A 21 -10.00 15.81 2.87
CA ASP A 21 -9.26 17.04 2.57
C ASP A 21 -9.61 18.09 3.64
N ALA A 22 -8.64 18.50 4.43
CA ALA A 22 -8.85 19.41 5.55
C ALA A 22 -9.43 20.76 5.11
N ARG A 23 -9.20 21.17 3.86
CA ARG A 23 -9.60 22.50 3.34
C ARG A 23 -11.10 22.61 3.08
N ASN A 24 -11.78 21.49 2.81
CA ASN A 24 -13.18 21.47 2.40
C ASN A 24 -13.99 20.31 3.00
N SER A 25 -13.37 19.51 3.87
CA SER A 25 -13.95 18.30 4.50
C SER A 25 -14.49 17.27 3.52
N SER A 26 -14.04 17.29 2.26
CA SER A 26 -14.46 16.31 1.26
C SER A 26 -13.79 14.96 1.53
N LYS A 27 -14.58 13.89 1.44
CA LYS A 27 -14.12 12.52 1.63
C LYS A 27 -13.61 11.95 0.31
N HIS A 28 -12.43 11.37 0.35
CA HIS A 28 -11.75 10.76 -0.77
C HIS A 28 -11.37 9.32 -0.45
N MET A 29 -11.14 8.54 -1.51
CA MET A 29 -10.60 7.19 -1.42
C MET A 29 -9.14 7.20 -1.84
N ALA A 30 -8.34 6.40 -1.15
CA ALA A 30 -6.97 6.08 -1.53
C ALA A 30 -6.84 4.57 -1.66
N GLU A 31 -6.27 4.13 -2.76
CA GLU A 31 -5.95 2.72 -2.98
C GLU A 31 -4.52 2.55 -3.44
N GLY A 32 -3.98 1.37 -3.23
CA GLY A 32 -2.64 1.07 -3.72
C GLY A 32 -2.23 -0.36 -3.50
N THR A 33 -1.31 -0.81 -4.34
CA THR A 33 -0.67 -2.12 -4.20
C THR A 33 0.64 -2.01 -3.45
N PHE A 34 0.86 -2.97 -2.55
CA PHE A 34 2.03 -3.10 -1.68
C PHE A 34 2.59 -4.52 -1.74
N SER A 35 3.89 -4.65 -1.51
CA SER A 35 4.55 -5.95 -1.38
C SER A 35 5.27 -6.04 -0.04
N LEU A 36 5.15 -7.18 0.64
CA LEU A 36 5.79 -7.47 1.91
C LEU A 36 6.66 -8.72 1.78
N SER A 37 7.76 -8.78 2.52
CA SER A 37 8.62 -9.97 2.61
C SER A 37 8.04 -11.07 3.52
N SER A 38 6.97 -10.77 4.25
CA SER A 38 6.27 -11.69 5.16
C SER A 38 4.77 -11.46 5.10
N THR A 39 3.98 -12.48 5.44
CA THR A 39 2.52 -12.38 5.63
C THR A 39 2.11 -11.79 6.98
N ASN A 40 3.06 -11.59 7.90
CA ASN A 40 2.74 -11.07 9.22
C ASN A 40 2.45 -9.56 9.16
N ILE A 41 1.17 -9.21 9.30
CA ILE A 41 0.69 -7.82 9.33
C ILE A 41 0.55 -7.39 10.78
N ASN A 42 1.51 -6.61 11.27
CA ASN A 42 1.49 -6.01 12.60
C ASN A 42 1.20 -4.50 12.54
N LYS A 43 1.03 -3.87 13.71
CA LYS A 43 0.74 -2.43 13.80
C LYS A 43 1.80 -1.56 13.09
N SER A 44 3.07 -1.91 13.19
CA SER A 44 4.15 -1.17 12.52
C SER A 44 4.03 -1.26 11.00
N MET A 45 3.65 -2.42 10.47
CA MET A 45 3.42 -2.60 9.04
C MET A 45 2.23 -1.78 8.54
N LEU A 46 1.14 -1.77 9.29
CA LEU A 46 -0.04 -0.94 8.97
C LEU A 46 0.30 0.56 8.97
N ALA A 47 1.19 1.00 9.88
CA ALA A 47 1.67 2.38 9.90
C ALA A 47 2.53 2.71 8.67
N ILE A 48 3.38 1.79 8.21
CA ILE A 48 4.16 1.97 6.97
C ILE A 48 3.23 2.08 5.76
N ILE A 49 2.27 1.16 5.62
CA ILE A 49 1.27 1.19 4.53
C ILE A 49 0.51 2.52 4.53
N ARG A 50 0.11 3.01 5.70
CA ARG A 50 -0.54 4.33 5.84
C ARG A 50 0.36 5.46 5.33
N THR A 51 1.61 5.51 5.78
CA THR A 51 2.56 6.56 5.40
C THR A 51 2.79 6.57 3.89
N ASP A 52 2.98 5.39 3.29
CA ASP A 52 3.21 5.28 1.86
C ASP A 52 1.97 5.68 1.04
N LEU A 53 0.76 5.30 1.47
CA LEU A 53 -0.47 5.75 0.81
C LEU A 53 -0.63 7.27 0.89
N ILE A 54 -0.43 7.87 2.07
CA ILE A 54 -0.48 9.32 2.25
C ILE A 54 0.53 10.00 1.32
N LYS A 55 1.77 9.49 1.27
CA LYS A 55 2.81 10.02 0.38
C LYS A 55 2.37 9.98 -1.08
N ARG A 56 1.84 8.86 -1.57
CA ARG A 56 1.35 8.74 -2.96
C ARG A 56 0.23 9.72 -3.28
N VAL A 57 -0.72 9.92 -2.36
CA VAL A 57 -1.81 10.88 -2.53
C VAL A 57 -1.25 12.31 -2.63
N LEU A 58 -0.29 12.67 -1.77
CA LEU A 58 0.35 14.00 -1.77
C LEU A 58 1.27 14.22 -2.97
N GLU A 59 1.91 13.17 -3.51
CA GLU A 59 2.70 13.24 -4.75
C GLU A 59 1.83 13.61 -5.97
N GLN A 60 0.56 13.22 -5.96
CA GLN A 60 -0.40 13.57 -7.01
C GLN A 60 -1.07 14.94 -6.78
N ASN A 61 -1.14 15.39 -5.53
CA ASN A 61 -1.79 16.64 -5.14
C ASN A 61 -1.00 17.32 -4.00
N THR A 62 0.00 18.12 -4.36
CA THR A 62 0.94 18.71 -3.39
C THR A 62 0.30 19.69 -2.41
N ASP A 63 -0.83 20.31 -2.79
CA ASP A 63 -1.54 21.31 -1.99
C ASP A 63 -2.62 20.69 -1.09
N LEU A 64 -2.75 19.36 -1.10
CA LEU A 64 -3.73 18.64 -0.30
C LEU A 64 -3.26 18.53 1.16
N GLU A 65 -4.17 18.80 2.09
CA GLU A 65 -3.96 18.53 3.51
C GLU A 65 -4.84 17.36 3.93
N ILE A 66 -4.22 16.26 4.38
CA ILE A 66 -4.91 15.00 4.66
C ILE A 66 -5.26 14.90 6.15
N GLU A 67 -6.55 14.74 6.45
CA GLU A 67 -7.07 14.45 7.78
C GLU A 67 -7.92 13.17 7.80
N ASN A 68 -8.24 12.70 9.01
CA ASN A 68 -9.15 11.58 9.27
C ASN A 68 -8.87 10.31 8.43
N PHE A 69 -7.59 10.05 8.12
CA PHE A 69 -7.17 8.87 7.36
C PHE A 69 -7.60 7.57 8.06
N LYS A 70 -8.31 6.72 7.33
CA LYS A 70 -8.79 5.41 7.79
C LYS A 70 -8.43 4.34 6.79
N LEU A 71 -7.67 3.35 7.25
CA LEU A 71 -7.41 2.12 6.51
C LEU A 71 -8.60 1.18 6.70
N HIS A 72 -9.26 0.78 5.61
CA HIS A 72 -10.47 -0.06 5.68
C HIS A 72 -10.16 -1.53 5.45
N ALA A 73 -9.37 -1.82 4.42
CA ALA A 73 -9.13 -3.19 3.99
C ALA A 73 -7.71 -3.38 3.45
N LEU A 74 -7.23 -4.60 3.64
CA LEU A 74 -6.00 -5.12 3.06
C LEU A 74 -6.32 -6.51 2.49
N SER A 75 -6.32 -6.61 1.17
CA SER A 75 -6.67 -7.84 0.44
C SER A 75 -5.41 -8.52 -0.06
N TYR A 76 -5.19 -9.78 0.33
CA TYR A 76 -4.03 -10.55 -0.12
C TYR A 76 -4.22 -11.05 -1.55
N LEU A 77 -3.26 -10.74 -2.43
CA LEU A 77 -3.28 -11.08 -3.86
C LEU A 77 -2.47 -12.35 -4.19
N GLY A 78 -1.58 -12.77 -3.28
CA GLY A 78 -0.75 -13.96 -3.46
C GLY A 78 0.74 -13.68 -3.31
N GLU A 79 1.52 -14.76 -3.45
CA GLU A 79 2.99 -14.71 -3.41
C GLU A 79 3.53 -14.88 -4.84
N MET A 80 4.24 -13.86 -5.35
CA MET A 80 4.79 -13.87 -6.71
C MET A 80 5.99 -12.93 -6.82
N THR A 81 6.74 -13.03 -7.92
CA THR A 81 7.80 -12.08 -8.24
C THR A 81 7.21 -10.77 -8.72
N GLU A 82 7.98 -9.68 -8.61
CA GLU A 82 7.58 -8.36 -9.14
C GLU A 82 7.31 -8.39 -10.64
N GLN A 83 8.09 -9.16 -11.40
CA GLN A 83 7.84 -9.35 -12.83
C GLN A 83 6.49 -10.04 -13.08
N ALA A 84 6.12 -11.05 -12.30
CA ALA A 84 4.83 -11.74 -12.45
C ALA A 84 3.65 -10.88 -12.01
N PHE A 85 3.84 -9.99 -11.04
CA PHE A 85 2.82 -9.05 -10.60
C PHE A 85 2.54 -7.93 -11.63
N ASN A 86 3.58 -7.48 -12.33
CA ASN A 86 3.51 -6.38 -13.30
C ASN A 86 3.32 -6.82 -14.76
N ALA A 87 3.28 -8.14 -15.05
CA ALA A 87 3.06 -8.71 -16.38
C ALA A 87 1.58 -8.72 -16.74
#